data_AF-A0A349BCU5-F1
#
_entry.id   AF-A0A349BCU5-F1
#
_cell.length_a   1.000
_cell.length_b   1.000
_cell.length_c   1.000
_cell.angle_alpha   90.00
_cell.angle_beta   90.00
_cell.angle_gamma   90.00
#
_symmetry.space_group_name_H-M   'P 1'
#
loop_
_entity.id
_entity.type
_entity.pdbx_description
1 polymer ?
#
loop_
_entity_poly.entity_id
_entity_poly.type
_entity_poly.pdbx_seq_one_letter_code
_entity_poly.pdbx_strand_id
1 'polypeptide(L)'
;AMKYFFTRKLMLVKESKGFVALPGGFGTQDETFELFTLQQTGKSVPAPVVLLDIPGGTYWSSWVRFVKEELVAGGLVSPGDLELFTVTDDV
;
A
#
# COMPACT_ATOMS: atom_id res chain seq x y z
N ALA A 1 10.28 15.50 -18.99
CA ALA A 1 9.15 15.42 -18.02
C ALA A 1 8.25 14.24 -18.40
N MET A 2 7.77 13.46 -17.44
CA MET A 2 6.81 12.38 -17.70
C MET A 2 5.45 13.01 -18.02
N LYS A 3 4.98 12.86 -19.26
CA LYS A 3 3.77 13.54 -19.76
C LYS A 3 2.47 12.83 -19.32
N TYR A 4 2.55 11.55 -18.98
CA TYR A 4 1.40 10.74 -18.63
C TYR A 4 1.54 10.14 -17.23
N PHE A 5 0.46 10.20 -16.46
CA PHE A 5 0.41 9.74 -15.07
C PHE A 5 0.78 8.26 -14.93
N PHE A 6 0.28 7.39 -15.82
CA PHE A 6 0.58 5.96 -15.79
C PHE A 6 2.07 5.65 -15.98
N THR A 7 2.80 6.46 -16.76
CA THR A 7 4.23 6.23 -16.97
C THR A 7 4.99 6.47 -15.67
N ARG A 8 4.58 7.45 -14.87
CA ARG A 8 5.16 7.71 -13.54
C ARG A 8 4.96 6.53 -12.60
N LYS A 9 3.74 6.01 -12.54
CA LYS A 9 3.39 4.83 -11.72
C LYS A 9 4.19 3.60 -12.13
N LEU A 10 4.29 3.34 -13.43
CA LEU A 10 5.08 2.23 -13.96
C LEU A 10 6.54 2.31 -13.51
N MET A 11 7.17 3.50 -13.60
CA MET A 11 8.56 3.66 -13.19
C MET A 11 8.75 3.52 -11.67
N LEU A 12 7.80 4.02 -10.87
CA LEU A 12 7.82 3.84 -9.41
C LEU A 12 7.86 2.35 -9.04
N VAL A 13 7.00 1.53 -9.65
CA VAL A 13 6.95 0.10 -9.36
C VAL A 13 8.17 -0.63 -9.92
N LYS A 14 8.53 -0.36 -11.18
CA LYS A 14 9.57 -1.10 -11.90
C LYS A 14 10.96 -0.90 -11.30
N GLU A 15 11.28 0.32 -10.89
CA GLU A 15 12.63 0.68 -10.44
C GLU A 15 12.83 0.53 -8.92
N SER A 16 11.77 0.21 -8.16
CA SER A 16 11.83 0.08 -6.71
C SER A 16 12.00 -1.37 -6.25
N LYS A 17 12.66 -1.54 -5.10
CA LYS A 17 12.83 -2.85 -4.42
C LYS A 17 12.10 -2.92 -3.08
N GLY A 18 11.43 -1.86 -2.69
CA GLY A 18 10.66 -1.72 -1.46
C GLY A 18 9.92 -0.39 -1.47
N PHE A 19 8.87 -0.29 -0.68
CA PHE A 19 7.99 0.88 -0.67
C PHE A 19 7.72 1.30 0.77
N VAL A 20 7.73 2.61 1.01
CA VAL A 20 7.31 3.20 2.27
C VAL A 20 6.21 4.22 1.97
N ALA A 21 5.01 4.00 2.51
CA ALA A 21 3.89 4.91 2.41
C ALA A 21 3.72 5.66 3.73
N LEU A 22 3.85 6.98 3.67
CA LEU A 22 3.58 7.90 4.77
C LEU A 22 2.10 8.30 4.79
N PRO A 23 1.55 8.84 5.90
CA PRO A 23 0.19 9.37 5.92
C PRO A 23 -0.01 10.41 4.80
N GLY A 24 -1.05 10.22 3.99
CA GLY A 24 -1.24 11.03 2.79
C GLY A 24 -2.70 11.15 2.33
N GLY A 25 -2.88 11.77 1.16
CA GLY A 25 -4.20 11.94 0.53
C GLY A 25 -4.48 10.85 -0.50
N PHE A 26 -5.36 11.17 -1.46
CA PHE A 26 -5.77 10.23 -2.51
C PHE A 26 -4.62 9.71 -3.38
N GLY A 27 -3.59 10.54 -3.66
CA GLY A 27 -2.44 10.09 -4.45
C GLY A 27 -1.65 8.98 -3.77
N THR A 28 -1.41 9.10 -2.45
CA THR A 28 -0.75 8.06 -1.66
C THR A 28 -1.59 6.80 -1.62
N GLN A 29 -2.90 6.92 -1.41
CA GLN A 29 -3.80 5.76 -1.39
C GLN A 29 -3.85 5.07 -2.75
N ASP A 30 -3.95 5.82 -3.83
CA ASP A 30 -3.93 5.29 -5.20
C ASP A 30 -2.66 4.47 -5.49
N GLU A 31 -1.48 5.03 -5.19
CA GLU A 31 -0.21 4.30 -5.34
C GLU A 31 -0.14 3.08 -4.41
N THR A 32 -0.64 3.17 -3.17
CA THR A 32 -0.63 2.09 -2.18
C THR A 32 -1.54 0.92 -2.59
N PHE A 33 -2.78 1.20 -3.03
CA PHE A 33 -3.70 0.17 -3.52
C PHE A 33 -3.23 -0.48 -4.82
N GLU A 34 -2.59 0.30 -5.71
CA GLU A 34 -1.97 -0.25 -6.93
C GLU A 34 -0.87 -1.25 -6.57
N LEU A 35 0.00 -0.93 -5.60
CA LEU A 35 1.04 -1.85 -5.12
C LEU A 35 0.45 -3.15 -4.56
N PHE A 36 -0.56 -3.06 -3.69
CA PHE A 36 -1.21 -4.24 -3.12
C PHE A 36 -1.87 -5.11 -4.19
N THR A 37 -2.58 -4.50 -5.13
CA THR A 37 -3.23 -5.24 -6.24
C THR A 37 -2.19 -5.94 -7.11
N LEU A 38 -1.07 -5.29 -7.41
CA LEU A 38 0.00 -5.89 -8.22
C LEU A 38 0.67 -7.08 -7.51
N GLN A 39 0.88 -6.99 -6.20
CA GLN A 39 1.45 -8.09 -5.41
C GLN A 39 0.47 -9.24 -5.26
N GLN A 40 -0.78 -8.94 -4.89
CA GLN A 40 -1.87 -9.91 -4.75
C GLN A 40 -2.07 -10.73 -6.05
N THR A 41 -1.97 -10.08 -7.21
CA THR A 41 -2.18 -10.73 -8.52
C THR A 41 -0.90 -11.31 -9.13
N GLY A 42 0.24 -11.21 -8.45
CA GLY A 42 1.54 -11.68 -8.95
C GLY A 42 2.02 -10.96 -10.21
N LYS A 43 1.59 -9.69 -10.41
CA LYS A 43 1.94 -8.86 -11.56
C LYS A 43 3.15 -7.96 -11.34
N SER A 44 3.70 -7.95 -10.13
CA SER A 44 4.98 -7.34 -9.80
C SER A 44 5.90 -8.33 -9.09
N VAL A 45 7.20 -8.04 -9.08
CA VAL A 45 8.15 -8.77 -8.24
C VAL A 45 7.80 -8.45 -6.77
N PRO A 46 7.69 -9.46 -5.89
CA PRO A 46 7.44 -9.21 -4.46
C PRO A 46 8.47 -8.25 -3.88
N ALA A 47 7.99 -7.26 -3.14
CA ALA A 47 8.81 -6.23 -2.51
C ALA A 47 8.19 -5.86 -1.15
N PRO A 48 8.98 -5.58 -0.12
CA PRO A 48 8.45 -5.12 1.16
C PRO A 48 7.67 -3.81 0.99
N VAL A 49 6.48 -3.74 1.58
CA VAL A 49 5.67 -2.51 1.68
C VAL A 49 5.52 -2.15 3.15
N VAL A 50 5.97 -0.96 3.52
CA VAL A 50 5.86 -0.41 4.87
C VAL A 50 4.88 0.75 4.86
N LEU A 51 3.86 0.66 5.71
CA LEU A 51 2.96 1.75 6.04
C LEU A 51 3.53 2.43 7.29
N LEU A 52 4.36 3.45 7.07
CA LEU A 52 5.04 4.17 8.14
C LEU A 52 4.14 5.28 8.65
N ASP A 53 3.74 5.24 9.91
CA ASP A 53 2.99 6.31 10.57
C ASP A 53 3.95 7.26 11.30
N ILE A 54 3.42 8.35 11.83
CA ILE A 54 4.13 9.18 12.82
C ILE A 54 4.03 8.53 14.21
N PRO A 55 5.00 8.74 15.13
CA PRO A 55 4.88 8.24 16.50
C PRO A 55 3.57 8.68 17.17
N GLY A 56 2.78 7.71 17.63
CA GLY A 56 1.44 7.94 18.19
C GLY A 56 0.35 8.32 17.17
N GLY A 57 0.66 8.23 15.88
CA GLY A 57 -0.28 8.42 14.79
C GLY A 57 -1.31 7.30 14.70
N THR A 58 -2.47 7.63 14.14
CA THR A 58 -3.58 6.67 13.98
C THR A 58 -4.00 6.50 12.53
N TYR A 59 -3.22 7.00 11.58
CA TYR A 59 -3.61 7.03 10.18
C TYR A 59 -3.71 5.61 9.63
N TRP A 60 -2.61 4.86 9.71
CA TRP A 60 -2.57 3.51 9.15
C TRP A 60 -3.32 2.51 10.01
N SER A 61 -3.35 2.67 11.33
CA SER A 61 -4.17 1.80 12.19
C SER A 61 -5.67 1.97 11.92
N SER A 62 -6.15 3.21 11.70
CA SER A 62 -7.55 3.46 11.30
C SER A 62 -7.86 2.90 9.91
N TRP A 63 -6.93 3.03 8.98
CA TRP A 63 -7.07 2.45 7.64
C TRP A 63 -7.09 0.92 7.66
N VAL A 64 -6.20 0.28 8.44
CA VAL A 64 -6.19 -1.19 8.61
C VAL A 64 -7.48 -1.68 9.25
N ARG A 65 -8.06 -0.92 10.19
CA ARG A 65 -9.37 -1.24 10.74
C ARG A 65 -10.43 -1.26 9.64
N PHE A 66 -10.49 -0.24 8.78
CA PHE A 66 -11.38 -0.22 7.61
C PHE A 66 -11.16 -1.44 6.70
N VAL A 67 -9.90 -1.78 6.38
CA VAL A 67 -9.61 -2.96 5.55
C VAL A 67 -10.15 -4.25 6.18
N LYS A 68 -9.96 -4.42 7.50
CA LYS A 68 -10.45 -5.61 8.21
C LYS A 68 -11.98 -5.67 8.27
N GLU A 69 -12.61 -4.56 8.66
CA GLU A 69 -14.04 -4.49 8.93
C GLU A 69 -14.88 -4.48 7.65
N GLU A 70 -14.42 -3.80 6.60
CA GLU A 70 -15.20 -3.62 5.38
C GLU A 70 -14.73 -4.56 4.27
N LEU A 71 -13.42 -4.68 4.05
CA LEU A 71 -12.90 -5.44 2.90
C LEU A 71 -12.76 -6.94 3.22
N VAL A 72 -12.14 -7.28 4.34
CA VAL A 72 -11.93 -8.69 4.73
C VAL A 72 -13.25 -9.32 5.19
N ALA A 73 -13.98 -8.70 6.12
CA ALA A 73 -15.24 -9.26 6.59
C ALA A 73 -16.31 -9.31 5.48
N GLY A 74 -16.26 -8.37 4.52
CA GLY A 74 -17.09 -8.38 3.33
C GLY A 74 -16.67 -9.38 2.24
N GLY A 75 -15.54 -10.09 2.41
CA GLY A 75 -15.03 -11.04 1.43
C GLY A 75 -14.50 -10.41 0.14
N LEU A 76 -14.19 -9.11 0.16
CA LEU A 76 -13.64 -8.36 -0.98
C LEU A 76 -12.13 -8.56 -1.15
N VAL A 77 -11.43 -8.87 -0.05
CA VAL A 77 -10.01 -9.27 -0.03
C VAL A 77 -9.82 -10.46 0.90
N SER A 78 -8.76 -11.24 0.69
CA SER A 78 -8.46 -12.40 1.53
C SER A 78 -7.88 -11.96 2.88
N PRO A 79 -8.12 -12.68 3.98
CA PRO A 79 -7.47 -12.38 5.26
C PRO A 79 -5.94 -12.37 5.17
N GLY A 80 -5.36 -13.24 4.34
CA GLY A 80 -3.92 -13.30 4.09
C GLY A 80 -3.35 -12.09 3.33
N ASP A 81 -4.17 -11.26 2.68
CA ASP A 81 -3.69 -10.06 2.00
C ASP A 81 -3.20 -8.99 2.99
N LEU A 82 -3.52 -9.12 4.28
CA LEU A 82 -2.96 -8.30 5.36
C LEU A 82 -1.46 -8.56 5.60
N GLU A 83 -0.92 -9.65 5.04
CA GLU A 83 0.51 -9.98 5.10
C GLU A 83 1.33 -9.26 4.02
N LEU A 84 0.68 -8.56 3.08
CA LEU A 84 1.34 -7.80 2.00
C LEU A 84 2.08 -6.55 2.51
N PHE A 85 1.80 -6.09 3.72
CA PHE A 85 2.40 -4.87 4.29
C PHE A 85 2.70 -4.99 5.77
N THR A 86 3.60 -4.13 6.24
CA THR A 86 3.91 -3.94 7.66
C THR A 86 3.55 -2.52 8.06
N VAL A 87 2.88 -2.34 9.21
CA VAL A 87 2.63 -1.03 9.81
C VAL A 87 3.62 -0.80 10.94
N THR A 88 4.28 0.35 10.97
CA THR A 88 5.19 0.76 12.05
C THR A 88 5.21 2.28 12.18
N ASP A 89 5.62 2.80 13.33
CA ASP A 89 5.93 4.22 13.57
C ASP A 89 7.42 4.45 13.89
N ASP A 90 8.24 3.41 13.74
CA ASP A 90 9.69 3.40 13.95
C ASP A 90 10.45 3.26 12.62
N VAL A 91 11.58 3.98 12.48
CA VAL A 91 12.37 4.12 11.24
C VAL A 91 13.65 3.28 11.27
#